data_AF-A0A967Z0U7-F1
#
_entry.id   AF-A0A967Z0U7-F1
#
_cell.length_a   1.000
_cell.length_b   1.000
_cell.length_c   1.000
_cell.angle_alpha   90.00
_cell.angle_beta   90.00
_cell.angle_gamma   90.00
#
_symmetry.space_group_name_H-M   'P 1'
#
loop_
_entity.id
_entity.type
_entity.pdbx_description
1 polymer ?
#
loop_
_entity_poly.entity_id
_entity_poly.type
_entity_poly.pdbx_seq_one_letter_code
_entity_poly.pdbx_strand_id
1 'polypeptide(L)' 'MKEIQIGGRFGDKGLSFFGIEEVNDLLQQGFVVKELKGGGALFHQAKTDESGKTRMALVGFTIQVYFIEPNKS' A
#
# COMPACT_ATOMS: atom_id res chain seq x y z
N MET A 1 19.00 2.02 2.22
CA MET A 1 17.70 2.65 1.87
C MET A 1 16.67 1.54 1.82
N LYS A 2 15.63 1.62 2.66
CA LYS A 2 14.59 0.59 2.72
C LYS A 2 13.29 1.14 2.11
N GLU A 3 12.57 0.29 1.39
CA GLU A 3 11.30 0.64 0.74
C GLU A 3 10.20 -0.27 1.27
N ILE A 4 9.05 0.32 1.61
CA ILE A 4 7.85 -0.40 2.04
C ILE A 4 6.66 0.07 1.21
N GLN A 5 5.79 -0.86 0.81
CA GLN A 5 4.50 -0.54 0.23
C GLN A 5 3.39 -0.63 1.28
N ILE A 6 2.66 0.46 1.46
CA ILE A 6 1.45 0.51 2.27
C ILE A 6 0.24 0.78 1.38
N GLY A 7 -0.97 0.66 1.90
CA GLY A 7 -2.13 1.03 1.12
C GLY A 7 -3.44 0.89 1.86
N GLY A 8 -4.50 1.27 1.15
CA GLY A 8 -5.87 1.15 1.59
C GLY A 8 -6.66 0.23 0.65
N ARG A 9 -7.57 -0.58 1.22
CA ARG A 9 -8.55 -1.39 0.48
C ARG A 9 -9.96 -1.03 0.93
N PHE A 10 -10.82 -0.75 -0.03
CA PHE A 10 -12.26 -0.65 0.17
C PHE A 10 -12.83 -2.06 0.28
N GLY A 11 -13.42 -2.37 1.43
CA GLY A 11 -14.17 -3.61 1.67
C GLY A 11 -15.53 -3.32 2.28
N ASP A 12 -16.25 -4.37 2.65
CA ASP A 12 -17.64 -4.28 3.12
C ASP A 12 -17.81 -3.43 4.37
N LYS A 13 -16.75 -3.30 5.18
CA LYS A 13 -16.72 -2.48 6.41
C LYS A 13 -16.13 -1.08 6.20
N GLY A 14 -15.90 -0.68 4.95
CA GLY A 14 -15.23 0.58 4.60
C GLY A 14 -13.76 0.41 4.25
N LEU A 15 -12.96 1.46 4.48
CA LEU A 15 -11.54 1.50 4.15
C LEU A 15 -10.72 0.79 5.23
N SER A 16 -9.98 -0.26 4.84
CA SER A 16 -8.98 -0.93 5.68
C SER A 16 -7.57 -0.61 5.19
N PHE A 17 -6.60 -0.53 6.09
CA PHE A 17 -5.20 -0.21 5.76
C PHE A 17 -4.30 -1.44 5.97
N PHE A 18 -3.23 -1.53 5.19
CA PHE A 18 -2.21 -2.58 5.31
C PHE A 18 -0.80 -1.99 5.22
N GLY A 19 0.19 -2.73 5.75
CA GLY A 19 1.59 -2.31 5.77
C GLY A 19 1.93 -1.24 6.82
N ILE A 20 0.95 -0.79 7.60
CA ILE A 20 1.13 0.24 8.65
C ILE A 20 2.01 -0.26 9.80
N GLU A 21 1.88 -1.53 10.18
CA GLU A 21 2.69 -2.13 11.25
C GLU A 21 4.18 -2.11 10.89
N GLU A 22 4.55 -2.49 9.67
CA GLU A 22 5.96 -2.49 9.24
C GLU A 22 6.55 -1.07 9.17
N VAL A 23 5.73 -0.08 8.78
CA VAL A 23 6.12 1.34 8.85
C VAL A 23 6.39 1.75 10.29
N ASN A 24 5.51 1.40 11.23
CA ASN A 24 5.68 1.72 12.64
C ASN A 24 6.92 1.06 13.22
N ASP A 25 7.19 -0.20 12.87
CA ASP A 25 8.37 -0.93 13.33
C ASP A 25 9.67 -0.26 12.87
N LEU A 26 9.72 0.22 11.62
CA LEU A 26 10.88 0.96 11.13
C LEU A 26 11.07 2.31 11.82
N LEU A 27 9.97 3.04 12.04
CA LEU A 27 10.01 4.30 12.78
C LEU A 27 10.52 4.08 14.22
N GLN A 28 10.08 3.02 14.88
CA GLN A 28 10.56 2.65 16.23
C GLN A 28 12.04 2.25 16.24
N GLN A 29 12.54 1.65 15.16
CA GLN A 29 13.96 1.35 14.98
C GLN A 29 14.81 2.59 14.64
N GLY A 30 14.20 3.77 14.53
CA GLY A 30 14.89 5.04 14.26
C GLY A 30 15.09 5.34 12.77
N PHE A 31 14.50 4.57 11.86
CA PHE A 31 14.49 4.93 10.45
C PHE A 31 13.69 6.22 10.23
N VAL A 32 14.12 7.02 9.25
CA VAL A 32 13.45 8.28 8.91
C VAL A 32 12.82 8.16 7.53
N VAL A 33 11.55 8.55 7.41
CA VAL A 33 10.87 8.64 6.12
C VAL A 33 11.52 9.76 5.29
N LYS A 34 12.06 9.38 4.14
CA LYS A 34 12.65 10.28 3.17
C LYS A 34 11.61 10.81 2.19
N GLU A 35 10.77 9.91 1.68
CA GLU A 35 9.90 10.19 0.54
C GLU A 35 8.67 9.28 0.56
N LEU A 36 7.55 9.81 0.06
CA LEU A 36 6.32 9.09 -0.22
C LEU A 36 6.00 9.22 -1.71
N LYS A 37 5.73 8.10 -2.39
CA LYS A 37 5.27 8.10 -3.79
C LYS A 37 3.95 7.36 -3.93
N GLY A 38 3.15 7.76 -4.92
CA GLY A 38 2.03 6.96 -5.36
C GLY A 38 2.54 5.61 -5.86
N GLY A 39 2.05 4.52 -5.27
CA GLY A 39 2.43 3.16 -5.67
C GLY A 39 1.59 2.67 -6.84
N GLY A 40 0.26 2.73 -6.70
CA GLY A 40 -0.66 2.27 -7.73
C GLY A 40 -2.08 2.09 -7.25
N ALA A 41 -2.95 1.64 -8.16
CA ALA A 41 -4.33 1.29 -7.88
C ALA A 41 -4.47 -0.23 -7.70
N LEU A 42 -5.32 -0.65 -6.76
CA LEU A 42 -5.67 -2.06 -6.55
C LEU A 42 -6.99 -2.35 -7.24
N PHE A 43 -7.04 -3.45 -7.99
CA PHE A 43 -8.25 -3.87 -8.69
C PHE A 43 -8.64 -5.28 -8.29
N HIS A 44 -9.95 -5.53 -8.28
CA HIS A 44 -10.52 -6.87 -8.16
C HIS A 44 -11.30 -7.20 -9.42
N GLN A 45 -11.18 -8.45 -9.88
CA GLN A 45 -12.00 -8.95 -10.97
C GLN A 45 -13.40 -9.22 -10.43
N ALA A 46 -14.38 -8.40 -10.82
CA ALA A 46 -15.72 -8.49 -10.29
C ALA A 46 -16.50 -9.69 -10.87
N LYS A 47 -16.45 -9.87 -12.19
CA LYS A 47 -17.07 -10.98 -12.94
C LYS A 47 -16.61 -10.95 -14.40
N THR A 48 -16.61 -12.10 -15.05
CA THR A 48 -16.54 -12.23 -16.51
C THR A 48 -17.95 -12.54 -17.01
N ASP A 49 -18.49 -11.71 -17.89
CA ASP A 49 -19.83 -11.94 -18.44
C ASP A 49 -19.84 -13.11 -19.44
N GLU A 50 -21.04 -13.54 -19.84
CA GLU A 50 -21.25 -14.64 -20.81
C GLU A 50 -20.65 -14.34 -22.19
N SER A 51 -20.32 -13.07 -22.48
CA SER A 51 -19.62 -12.64 -23.69
C SER A 51 -18.09 -12.66 -23.56
N GLY A 52 -17.57 -13.08 -22.40
CA GLY A 52 -16.14 -13.15 -22.10
C GLY A 52 -15.52 -11.82 -21.65
N LYS A 53 -16.31 -10.76 -21.40
CA LYS A 53 -15.77 -9.47 -20.95
C LYS A 53 -15.58 -9.45 -19.44
N THR A 54 -14.35 -9.19 -19.03
CA THR A 54 -13.97 -9.05 -17.62
C THR A 54 -14.23 -7.63 -17.13
N ARG A 55 -15.00 -7.49 -16.04
CA ARG A 55 -15.17 -6.23 -15.33
C ARG A 55 -14.18 -6.13 -14.17
N MET A 56 -13.48 -5.01 -14.09
CA MET A 56 -12.58 -4.69 -12.98
C MET A 56 -13.22 -3.64 -12.08
N ALA A 57 -13.15 -3.86 -10.77
CA ALA A 57 -13.51 -2.88 -9.77
C ALA A 57 -12.23 -2.30 -9.15
N LEU A 58 -12.13 -0.98 -9.07
CA LEU A 58 -11.11 -0.32 -8.25
C LEU A 58 -11.45 -0.58 -6.79
N VAL A 59 -10.58 -1.29 -6.08
CA VAL A 59 -10.78 -1.70 -4.69
C VAL A 59 -9.77 -1.09 -3.74
N GLY A 60 -8.85 -0.24 -4.20
CA GLY A 60 -7.91 0.41 -3.31
C GLY A 60 -6.77 1.11 -4.00
N PHE A 61 -5.79 1.52 -3.20
CA PHE A 61 -4.59 2.20 -3.66
C PHE A 61 -3.39 1.80 -2.80
N THR A 62 -2.19 2.05 -3.31
CA THR A 62 -0.94 1.83 -2.60
C THR A 62 -0.06 3.07 -2.65
N ILE A 63 0.80 3.19 -1.63
CA ILE A 63 1.80 4.25 -1.46
C ILE A 63 3.12 3.54 -1.18
N GLN A 64 4.18 3.97 -1.85
CA GLN A 64 5.55 3.57 -1.54
C GLN A 64 6.16 4.55 -0.55
N VAL A 65 6.76 4.00 0.50
CA VAL A 65 7.43 4.72 1.58
C VAL A 65 8.91 4.40 1.53
N TYR A 66 9.74 5.42 1.37
CA TYR A 66 11.20 5.28 1.31
C TYR A 66 11.82 5.75 2.62
N PHE A 67 12.67 4.91 3.20
CA PHE A 67 13.34 5.16 4.48
C PHE A 67 14.85 5.29 4.32
N ILE A 68 15.41 6.19 5.12
CA ILE A 68 16.84 6.29 5.38
C ILE A 68 17.12 5.64 6.73
N GLU A 69 18.24 4.91 6.81
CA GLU A 69 18.70 4.29 8.05
C GLU A 69 19.03 5.35 9.12
N PRO A 70 18.83 5.06 10.41
CA PRO A 70 19.27 5.93 11.48
C PRO A 70 20.78 6.18 11.35
N ASN A 71 21.19 7.44 11.46
CA ASN A 71 22.61 7.75 11.61
C ASN A 71 23.11 7.08 12.90
N LYS A 72 23.99 6.10 12.77
CA LYS A 72 24.75 5.57 13.90
C LYS A 72 25.76 6.65 14.30
N SER A 73 25.37 7.50 15.24
CA SER A 73 26.27 8.41 15.96
C SER A 73 27.20 7.62 16.87
#